data_AF-A0A537Y605-F1
#
_entry.id   AF-A0A537Y605-F1
#
_cell.length_a   1.000
_cell.length_b   1.000
_cell.length_c   1.000
_cell.angle_alpha   90.00
_cell.angle_beta   90.00
_cell.angle_gamma   90.00
#
_symmetry.space_group_name_H-M   'P 1'
#
loop_
_entity.id
_entity.type
_entity.pdbx_description
1 polymer ?
#
loop_
_entity_poly.entity_id
_entity_poly.type
_entity_poly.pdbx_seq_one_letter_code
_entity_poly.pdbx_strand_id
1 'polypeptide(L)'
;MADDQRDSAALDAARRALGGGGGNGVAAGTAPLQRQADHLASIGDWGPAAEDVNRRLLELDPQRKVAMTRLARCLREKGEAEAAEALYIEILAVDPANMIASNFLRGLRLKRERAVADELEAAVVAKRAAAAAKKAENAARKEAAVAKRAESTAKMEAAAAKRAGGSTPAAAGAAEAALAD
;
A
#
# COMPACT_ATOMS: atom_id res chain seq x y z
N MET A 1 -25.73 8.75 34.84
CA MET A 1 -26.01 10.17 34.52
C MET A 1 -25.18 11.12 35.40
N ALA A 2 -23.89 10.84 35.62
CA ALA A 2 -23.01 11.67 36.47
C ALA A 2 -21.70 12.12 35.77
N ASP A 3 -21.47 11.70 34.52
CA ASP A 3 -20.27 12.05 33.76
C ASP A 3 -20.47 13.25 32.82
N ASP A 4 -21.71 13.55 32.41
CA ASP A 4 -22.04 14.64 31.46
C ASP A 4 -21.95 16.06 32.07
N GLN A 5 -21.88 16.16 33.40
CA GLN A 5 -21.76 17.44 34.13
C GLN A 5 -20.31 17.87 34.36
N ARG A 6 -19.31 16.99 34.20
CA ARG A 6 -17.89 17.35 34.38
C ARG A 6 -17.27 17.93 33.11
N ASP A 7 -17.69 17.43 31.95
CA ASP A 7 -17.18 17.89 30.66
C ASP A 7 -17.75 19.27 30.27
N SER A 8 -18.99 19.57 30.64
CA SER A 8 -19.59 20.89 30.43
C SER A 8 -18.94 21.98 31.30
N ALA A 9 -18.58 21.66 32.54
CA ALA A 9 -17.88 22.60 33.43
C ALA A 9 -16.45 22.92 32.95
N ALA A 10 -15.74 21.94 32.37
CA ALA A 10 -14.41 22.14 31.80
C ALA A 10 -14.46 22.99 30.51
N LEU A 11 -15.46 22.77 29.66
CA LEU A 11 -15.69 23.55 28.45
C LEU A 11 -16.13 25.00 28.74
N ASP A 12 -16.94 25.21 29.77
CA ASP A 12 -17.35 26.55 30.20
C ASP A 12 -16.22 27.33 30.91
N ALA A 13 -15.32 26.64 31.61
CA ALA A 13 -14.10 27.24 32.14
C ALA A 13 -13.16 27.70 31.01
N ALA A 14 -13.02 26.92 29.94
CA ALA A 14 -12.26 27.30 28.74
C ALA A 14 -12.89 28.48 28.00
N ARG A 15 -14.23 28.56 27.94
CA ARG A 15 -14.94 29.71 27.36
C ARG A 15 -14.85 30.98 28.21
N ARG A 16 -14.82 30.86 29.55
CA ARG A 16 -14.60 32.01 30.46
C ARG A 16 -13.16 32.51 30.46
N ALA A 17 -12.17 31.66 30.20
CA ALA A 17 -10.79 32.10 29.96
C ALA A 17 -10.64 32.90 28.65
N LEU A 18 -11.53 32.68 27.68
CA LEU A 18 -11.57 33.37 26.38
C LEU A 18 -12.59 34.53 26.34
N GLY A 19 -13.25 34.83 27.45
CA GLY A 19 -14.38 35.75 27.50
C GLY A 19 -14.17 36.89 28.50
N GLY A 20 -13.32 37.86 28.17
CA GLY A 20 -13.30 39.12 28.91
C GLY A 20 -12.07 39.99 28.70
N GLY A 21 -12.23 41.09 27.97
CA GLY A 21 -11.40 42.30 28.17
C GLY A 21 -10.58 42.73 26.96
N GLY A 22 -10.80 43.97 26.53
CA GLY A 22 -10.15 44.63 25.39
C GLY A 22 -8.62 44.48 25.35
N GLY A 23 -8.12 43.80 24.34
CA GLY A 23 -6.70 43.55 24.11
C GLY A 23 -6.04 44.59 23.21
N ASN A 24 -6.08 45.88 23.56
CA ASN A 24 -5.30 46.91 22.85
C ASN A 24 -3.78 46.80 23.12
N GLY A 25 -3.34 45.81 23.91
CA GLY A 25 -1.93 45.49 24.21
C GLY A 25 -1.41 44.16 23.64
N VAL A 26 -2.29 43.25 23.20
CA VAL A 26 -1.88 41.91 22.70
C VAL A 26 -1.54 41.94 21.20
N ALA A 27 -2.21 42.81 20.44
CA ALA A 27 -1.96 43.02 19.02
C ALA A 27 -0.56 43.61 18.73
N ALA A 28 0.03 44.34 19.68
CA ALA A 28 1.37 44.93 19.54
C ALA A 28 2.48 43.87 19.57
N GLY A 29 2.30 42.77 20.30
CA GLY A 29 3.29 41.68 20.43
C GLY A 29 3.28 40.69 19.27
N THR A 30 2.15 40.50 18.59
CA THR A 30 2.02 39.55 17.47
C THR A 30 2.48 40.15 16.13
N ALA A 31 2.50 41.47 15.98
CA ALA A 31 2.78 42.11 14.69
C ALA A 31 4.18 41.78 14.11
N PRO A 32 5.27 41.75 14.91
CA PRO A 32 6.57 41.31 14.40
C PRO A 32 6.57 39.83 13.97
N LEU A 33 5.98 38.95 14.79
CA LEU A 33 5.89 37.52 14.49
C LEU A 33 5.06 37.26 13.23
N GLN A 34 3.97 38.02 13.05
CA GLN A 34 3.13 37.92 11.87
C GLN A 34 3.86 38.36 10.60
N ARG A 35 4.58 39.49 10.64
CA ARG A 35 5.42 39.92 9.51
C ARG A 35 6.49 38.89 9.16
N GLN A 36 7.11 38.28 10.17
CA GLN A 36 8.11 37.24 9.94
C GLN A 36 7.48 35.99 9.31
N ALA A 37 6.35 35.52 9.83
CA ALA A 37 5.63 34.37 9.27
C ALA A 37 5.15 34.64 7.84
N ASP A 38 4.68 35.86 7.56
CA ASP A 38 4.26 36.28 6.21
C ASP A 38 5.44 36.30 5.25
N HIS A 39 6.58 36.84 5.68
CA HIS A 39 7.81 36.85 4.89
C HIS A 39 8.27 35.43 4.55
N LEU A 40 8.41 34.56 5.56
CA LEU A 40 8.81 33.16 5.37
C LEU A 40 7.84 32.42 4.44
N ALA A 41 6.53 32.62 4.63
CA ALA A 41 5.51 32.05 3.76
C ALA A 41 5.61 32.57 2.31
N SER A 42 5.92 33.86 2.12
CA SER A 42 6.04 34.48 0.80
C SER A 42 7.24 33.99 -0.01
N ILE A 43 8.36 33.72 0.67
CA ILE A 43 9.56 33.13 0.05
C ILE A 43 9.47 31.60 -0.05
N GLY A 44 8.40 31.01 0.51
CA GLY A 44 8.19 29.57 0.52
C GLY A 44 9.13 28.80 1.46
N ASP A 45 9.71 29.48 2.45
CA ASP A 45 10.50 28.84 3.50
C ASP A 45 9.57 28.25 4.57
N TRP A 46 9.52 26.92 4.60
CA TRP A 46 8.75 26.13 5.56
C TRP A 46 9.65 25.38 6.53
N GLY A 47 10.90 25.83 6.69
CA GLY A 47 11.88 25.22 7.59
C GLY A 47 11.60 25.50 9.07
N PRO A 48 12.57 25.16 9.95
CA PRO A 48 12.41 25.29 11.40
C PRO A 48 12.03 26.69 11.88
N ALA A 49 12.55 27.73 11.22
CA ALA A 49 12.21 29.12 11.55
C ALA A 49 10.71 29.42 11.32
N ALA A 50 10.13 28.89 10.25
CA ALA A 50 8.71 29.06 9.97
C ALA A 50 7.85 28.26 10.96
N GLU A 51 8.29 27.05 11.30
CA GLU A 51 7.64 26.22 12.32
C GLU A 51 7.59 26.93 13.68
N ASP A 52 8.74 27.42 14.16
CA ASP A 52 8.87 28.10 15.46
C ASP A 52 8.02 29.37 15.54
N VAL A 53 8.05 30.21 14.49
CA VAL A 53 7.27 31.45 14.47
C VAL A 53 5.77 31.15 14.49
N ASN A 54 5.30 30.14 13.74
CA ASN A 54 3.88 29.80 13.73
C ASN A 54 3.44 29.12 15.04
N ARG A 55 4.31 28.35 15.70
CA ARG A 55 4.03 27.83 17.06
C ARG A 55 3.88 28.97 18.07
N ARG A 56 4.78 29.95 18.08
CA ARG A 56 4.65 31.13 18.96
C ARG A 56 3.37 31.93 18.68
N LEU A 57 2.97 32.05 17.42
CA LEU A 57 1.70 32.67 17.07
C LEU A 57 0.50 31.89 17.64
N LEU A 58 0.57 30.56 17.71
CA LEU A 58 -0.47 29.70 18.30
C LEU A 58 -0.43 29.68 19.83
N GLU A 59 0.73 29.88 20.45
CA GLU A 59 0.83 30.09 21.91
C GLU A 59 0.09 31.37 22.33
N LEU A 60 0.14 32.41 21.49
CA LEU A 60 -0.55 33.68 21.72
C LEU A 60 -2.05 33.62 21.35
N ASP A 61 -2.39 32.86 20.30
CA ASP A 61 -3.75 32.70 19.79
C ASP A 61 -3.93 31.28 19.22
N PRO A 62 -4.39 30.32 20.05
CA PRO A 62 -4.51 28.92 19.64
C PRO A 62 -5.48 28.67 18.48
N GLN A 63 -6.41 29.58 18.21
CA GLN A 63 -7.40 29.44 17.14
C GLN A 63 -7.03 30.23 15.88
N ARG A 64 -5.78 30.71 15.79
CA ARG A 64 -5.27 31.43 14.62
C ARG A 64 -5.12 30.50 13.41
N LYS A 65 -6.20 30.35 12.65
CA LYS A 65 -6.31 29.49 11.45
C LYS A 65 -5.14 29.61 10.48
N VAL A 66 -4.65 30.84 10.24
CA VAL A 66 -3.52 31.08 9.34
C VAL A 66 -2.23 30.46 9.88
N ALA A 67 -1.96 30.60 11.18
CA ALA A 67 -0.78 30.00 11.82
C ALA A 67 -0.89 28.48 11.88
N MET A 68 -2.08 27.93 12.17
CA MET A 68 -2.34 26.49 12.10
C MET A 68 -2.03 25.94 10.69
N THR A 69 -2.54 26.62 9.66
CA THR A 69 -2.35 26.19 8.26
C THR A 69 -0.88 26.23 7.84
N ARG A 70 -0.13 27.24 8.30
CA ARG A 70 1.30 27.37 8.02
C ARG A 70 2.13 26.35 8.78
N LEU A 71 1.81 26.08 10.05
CA LEU A 71 2.45 25.03 10.83
C LEU A 71 2.21 23.65 10.19
N ALA A 72 0.98 23.36 9.76
CA ALA A 72 0.65 22.12 9.06
C ALA A 72 1.47 21.96 7.77
N ARG A 73 1.73 23.06 7.06
CA ARG A 73 2.62 23.05 5.90
C ARG A 73 4.08 22.78 6.28
N CYS A 74 4.59 23.37 7.37
CA CYS A 74 5.95 23.09 7.86
C CYS A 74 6.14 21.60 8.17
N LEU A 75 5.19 21.01 8.91
CA LEU A 75 5.21 19.58 9.24
C LEU A 75 5.18 18.70 7.98
N ARG A 76 4.40 19.09 6.98
CA ARG A 76 4.35 18.40 5.69
C ARG A 76 5.69 18.42 4.97
N GLU A 77 6.33 19.58 4.84
CA GLU A 77 7.63 19.69 4.15
C GLU A 77 8.75 18.97 4.92
N LYS A 78 8.61 18.85 6.24
CA LYS A 78 9.50 18.05 7.10
C LYS A 78 9.32 16.53 6.93
N GLY A 79 8.23 16.09 6.30
CA GLY A 79 7.89 14.68 6.12
C GLY A 79 7.06 14.08 7.27
N GLU A 80 6.64 14.89 8.25
CA GLU A 80 5.78 14.46 9.36
C GLU A 80 4.30 14.51 8.92
N ALA A 81 3.94 13.63 7.99
CA ALA A 81 2.62 13.64 7.34
C ALA A 81 1.47 13.39 8.32
N GLU A 82 1.67 12.56 9.35
CA GLU A 82 0.69 12.22 10.37
C GLU A 82 0.41 13.41 11.29
N ALA A 83 1.46 14.13 11.71
CA ALA A 83 1.32 15.34 12.51
C ALA A 83 0.63 16.46 11.71
N ALA A 84 0.99 16.60 10.43
CA ALA A 84 0.30 17.54 9.53
C ALA A 84 -1.18 17.17 9.35
N GLU A 85 -1.50 15.89 9.16
CA GLU A 85 -2.88 15.39 9.03
C GLU A 85 -3.72 15.72 10.25
N ALA A 86 -3.22 15.44 11.47
CA ALA A 86 -3.91 15.78 12.71
C ALA A 86 -4.25 17.28 12.78
N LEU A 87 -3.28 18.14 12.47
CA LEU A 87 -3.48 19.59 12.48
C LEU A 87 -4.48 20.05 11.40
N TYR A 88 -4.47 19.44 10.21
CA TYR A 88 -5.47 19.74 9.19
C TYR A 88 -6.89 19.30 9.58
N ILE A 89 -7.04 18.21 10.33
CA ILE A 89 -8.32 17.78 10.89
C ILE A 89 -8.81 18.82 11.92
N GLU A 90 -7.94 19.28 12.81
CA GLU A 90 -8.27 20.35 13.77
C GLU A 90 -8.68 21.65 13.08
N ILE A 91 -7.97 22.04 12.01
CA ILE A 91 -8.33 23.21 11.21
C ILE A 91 -9.75 23.07 10.66
N LEU A 92 -10.14 21.89 10.15
CA LEU A 92 -11.50 21.67 9.63
C LEU A 92 -12.56 21.59 10.73
N ALA A 93 -12.19 21.18 11.95
CA ALA A 93 -13.11 21.23 13.09
C ALA A 93 -13.46 22.68 13.47
N VAL A 94 -12.52 23.61 13.34
CA VAL A 94 -12.71 25.05 13.60
C VAL A 94 -13.23 25.82 12.37
N ASP A 95 -12.83 25.39 11.18
CA ASP A 95 -13.19 26.00 9.89
C ASP A 95 -13.47 24.94 8.82
N PRO A 96 -14.70 24.43 8.76
CA PRO A 96 -15.09 23.43 7.78
C PRO A 96 -14.93 23.88 6.31
N ALA A 97 -14.86 25.19 6.05
CA ALA A 97 -14.71 25.76 4.72
C ALA A 97 -13.24 25.95 4.30
N ASN A 98 -12.27 25.55 5.14
CA ASN A 98 -10.86 25.72 4.82
C ASN A 98 -10.43 24.80 3.66
N MET A 99 -10.32 25.39 2.48
CA MET A 99 -9.96 24.69 1.25
C MET A 99 -8.54 24.09 1.30
N ILE A 100 -7.61 24.69 2.04
CA ILE A 100 -6.23 24.20 2.13
C ILE A 100 -6.21 22.86 2.87
N ALA A 101 -6.88 22.80 4.03
CA ALA A 101 -6.99 21.59 4.82
C ALA A 101 -7.78 20.49 4.08
N SER A 102 -8.93 20.84 3.50
CA SER A 102 -9.75 19.90 2.74
C SER A 102 -9.01 19.30 1.53
N ASN A 103 -8.30 20.13 0.76
CA ASN A 103 -7.51 19.66 -0.38
C ASN A 103 -6.36 18.75 0.05
N PHE A 104 -5.69 19.05 1.17
CA PHE A 104 -4.61 18.21 1.69
C PHE A 104 -5.13 16.82 2.09
N LEU A 105 -6.18 16.75 2.91
CA LEU A 105 -6.75 15.49 3.37
C LEU A 105 -7.28 14.64 2.21
N ARG A 106 -7.93 15.28 1.22
CA ARG A 106 -8.34 14.60 -0.02
C ARG A 106 -7.14 14.01 -0.76
N GLY A 107 -6.06 14.78 -0.91
CA GLY A 107 -4.83 14.30 -1.56
C GLY A 107 -4.18 13.13 -0.83
N LEU A 108 -4.14 13.19 0.50
CA LEU A 108 -3.60 12.12 1.35
C LEU A 108 -4.44 10.83 1.22
N ARG A 109 -5.76 10.96 1.25
CA ARG A 109 -6.69 9.85 1.04
C ARG A 109 -6.47 9.17 -0.32
N LEU A 110 -6.40 9.95 -1.40
CA LEU A 110 -6.18 9.42 -2.75
C LEU A 110 -4.83 8.68 -2.87
N LYS A 111 -3.78 9.19 -2.22
CA LYS A 111 -2.48 8.50 -2.18
C LYS A 111 -2.58 7.14 -1.47
N ARG A 112 -3.27 7.09 -0.33
CA ARG A 112 -3.50 5.84 0.41
C ARG A 112 -4.33 4.84 -0.40
N GLU A 113 -5.42 5.30 -1.01
CA GLU A 113 -6.26 4.47 -1.88
C GLU A 113 -5.49 3.89 -3.06
N ARG A 114 -4.62 4.70 -3.70
CA ARG A 114 -3.77 4.24 -4.78
C ARG A 114 -2.75 3.20 -4.31
N ALA A 115 -2.10 3.39 -3.17
CA ALA A 115 -1.16 2.42 -2.63
C ALA A 115 -1.81 1.05 -2.39
N VAL A 116 -3.04 1.05 -1.85
CA VAL A 116 -3.83 -0.18 -1.67
C VAL A 116 -4.19 -0.83 -3.01
N ALA A 117 -4.57 -0.02 -4.01
CA ALA A 117 -4.88 -0.53 -5.34
C ALA A 117 -3.66 -1.19 -6.00
N ASP A 118 -2.49 -0.54 -5.93
CA ASP A 118 -1.24 -1.05 -6.48
C ASP A 118 -0.82 -2.36 -5.78
N GLU A 119 -0.98 -2.45 -4.45
CA GLU A 119 -0.71 -3.67 -3.67
C GLU A 119 -1.66 -4.81 -4.06
N LEU A 120 -2.96 -4.52 -4.21
CA LEU A 120 -3.95 -5.50 -4.61
C LEU A 120 -3.68 -6.01 -6.03
N GLU A 121 -3.32 -5.12 -6.96
CA GLU A 121 -2.95 -5.50 -8.32
C GLU A 121 -1.73 -6.42 -8.33
N ALA A 122 -0.67 -6.06 -7.59
CA ALA A 122 0.52 -6.88 -7.45
C ALA A 122 0.19 -8.29 -6.89
N ALA A 123 -0.69 -8.36 -5.87
CA ALA A 123 -1.13 -9.62 -5.29
C ALA A 123 -1.92 -10.49 -6.30
N VAL A 124 -2.78 -9.87 -7.13
CA VAL A 124 -3.53 -10.57 -8.18
C VAL A 124 -2.60 -11.13 -9.25
N VAL A 125 -1.61 -10.35 -9.68
CA VAL A 125 -0.60 -10.79 -10.66
C VAL A 125 0.21 -11.96 -10.10
N ALA A 126 0.69 -11.85 -8.86
CA ALA A 126 1.44 -12.92 -8.20
C ALA A 126 0.61 -14.21 -8.09
N LYS A 127 -0.67 -14.11 -7.71
CA LYS A 127 -1.57 -15.26 -7.61
C LYS A 127 -1.80 -15.94 -8.96
N ARG A 128 -1.96 -15.15 -10.03
CA ARG A 128 -2.10 -15.68 -11.41
C ARG A 128 -0.82 -16.38 -11.87
N ALA A 129 0.34 -15.79 -11.62
CA ALA A 129 1.62 -16.40 -11.94
C ALA A 129 1.83 -17.73 -11.20
N ALA A 130 1.51 -17.78 -9.90
CA ALA A 130 1.59 -19.00 -9.10
C ALA A 130 0.64 -20.11 -9.61
N ALA A 131 -0.59 -19.75 -9.99
CA ALA A 131 -1.53 -20.69 -10.58
C ALA A 131 -1.04 -21.24 -11.93
N ALA A 132 -0.45 -20.38 -12.78
CA ALA A 132 0.13 -20.78 -14.05
C ALA A 132 1.35 -21.72 -13.86
N ALA A 133 2.23 -21.40 -12.91
CA ALA A 133 3.39 -22.25 -12.58
C ALA A 133 2.94 -23.64 -12.10
N LYS A 134 1.97 -23.71 -11.18
CA LYS A 134 1.40 -24.99 -10.72
C LYS A 134 0.74 -25.78 -11.84
N LYS A 135 0.07 -25.10 -12.78
CA LYS A 135 -0.52 -25.74 -13.96
C LYS A 135 0.57 -26.31 -14.88
N ALA A 136 1.65 -25.58 -15.11
CA ALA A 136 2.79 -26.01 -15.93
C ALA A 136 3.51 -27.20 -15.29
N GLU A 137 3.76 -27.19 -13.98
CA GLU A 137 4.35 -28.31 -13.24
C GLU A 137 3.49 -29.58 -13.38
N ASN A 138 2.17 -29.45 -13.19
CA ASN A 138 1.25 -30.57 -13.34
C ASN A 138 1.20 -31.10 -14.79
N ALA A 139 1.32 -30.23 -15.79
CA ALA A 139 1.39 -30.64 -17.19
C ALA A 139 2.68 -31.40 -17.49
N ALA A 140 3.84 -30.86 -17.07
CA ALA A 140 5.14 -31.52 -17.22
C ALA A 140 5.18 -32.89 -16.52
N ARG A 141 4.60 -33.00 -15.32
CA ARG A 141 4.48 -34.28 -14.61
C ARG A 141 3.64 -35.31 -15.38
N LYS A 142 2.56 -34.87 -16.04
CA LYS A 142 1.73 -35.75 -16.87
C LYS A 142 2.48 -36.20 -18.11
N GLU A 143 3.16 -35.30 -18.81
CA GLU A 143 3.96 -35.62 -20.00
C GLU A 143 5.09 -36.60 -19.66
N ALA A 144 5.82 -36.38 -18.56
CA ALA A 144 6.84 -37.31 -18.10
C ALA A 144 6.28 -38.71 -17.78
N ALA A 145 5.08 -38.79 -17.19
CA ALA A 145 4.42 -40.05 -16.91
C ALA A 145 4.01 -40.80 -18.20
N VAL A 146 3.53 -40.07 -19.22
CA VAL A 146 3.20 -40.64 -20.54
C VAL A 146 4.45 -41.15 -21.23
N ALA A 147 5.54 -40.37 -21.24
CA ALA A 147 6.81 -40.76 -21.83
C ALA A 147 7.36 -42.05 -21.19
N LYS A 148 7.32 -42.16 -19.87
CA LYS A 148 7.76 -43.36 -19.15
C LYS A 148 6.91 -44.60 -19.49
N ARG A 149 5.60 -44.43 -19.67
CA ARG A 149 4.71 -45.53 -20.10
C ARG A 149 5.05 -45.97 -21.52
N ALA A 150 5.24 -45.03 -22.45
CA ALA A 150 5.63 -45.33 -23.83
C ALA A 150 6.98 -46.06 -23.92
N GLU A 151 7.96 -45.67 -23.10
CA GLU A 151 9.25 -46.38 -23.03
C GLU A 151 9.07 -47.82 -22.51
N SER A 152 8.22 -48.02 -21.49
CA SER A 152 7.95 -49.35 -20.95
C SER A 152 7.21 -50.26 -21.94
N THR A 153 6.26 -49.73 -22.71
CA THR A 153 5.54 -50.48 -23.73
C THR A 153 6.47 -50.85 -24.88
N ALA A 154 7.30 -49.92 -25.36
CA ALA A 154 8.29 -50.19 -26.41
C ALA A 154 9.31 -51.27 -25.98
N LYS A 155 9.76 -51.24 -24.72
CA LYS A 155 10.62 -52.30 -24.16
C LYS A 155 9.93 -53.66 -24.11
N MET A 156 8.65 -53.70 -23.73
CA MET A 156 7.87 -54.95 -23.71
C MET A 156 7.63 -55.51 -25.11
N GLU A 157 7.28 -54.66 -26.08
CA GLU A 157 7.10 -55.05 -27.48
C GLU A 157 8.40 -55.57 -28.09
N ALA A 158 9.53 -54.88 -27.86
CA ALA A 158 10.84 -55.35 -28.32
C ALA A 158 11.23 -56.70 -27.69
N ALA A 159 10.90 -56.91 -26.40
CA ALA A 159 11.12 -58.19 -25.74
C ALA A 159 10.22 -59.31 -26.30
N ALA A 160 8.96 -59.00 -26.62
CA ALA A 160 8.02 -59.93 -27.25
C ALA A 160 8.47 -60.32 -28.66
N ALA A 161 8.92 -59.35 -29.47
CA ALA A 161 9.43 -59.59 -30.82
C ALA A 161 10.67 -60.51 -30.82
N LYS A 162 11.59 -60.30 -29.87
CA LYS A 162 12.74 -61.21 -29.68
C LYS A 162 12.33 -62.64 -29.31
N ARG A 163 11.27 -62.81 -28.51
CA ARG A 163 10.74 -64.13 -28.16
C ARG A 163 10.06 -64.82 -29.35
N ALA A 164 9.34 -64.07 -30.19
CA ALA A 164 8.72 -64.60 -31.41
C ALA A 164 9.76 -65.01 -32.47
N GLY A 165 10.84 -64.24 -32.64
CA GLY A 165 11.93 -64.58 -33.57
C GLY A 165 12.82 -65.75 -33.10
N GLY A 166 12.78 -66.11 -31.82
CA GLY A 166 13.47 -67.28 -31.25
C GLY A 166 12.67 -68.59 -31.34
N SER A 167 11.41 -68.55 -31.81
CA SER A 167 10.59 -69.73 -32.05
C SER A 167 10.67 -70.13 -33.52
N THR A 168 11.82 -70.66 -33.95
CA THR A 168 11.84 -71.54 -35.12
C THR A 168 11.05 -72.81 -34.78
N PRO A 169 10.12 -73.29 -35.65
CA PRO A 169 9.52 -74.59 -35.46
C PRO A 169 10.60 -75.64 -35.72
N ALA A 170 11.21 -76.15 -34.64
CA ALA A 170 12.00 -77.36 -34.71
C ALA A 170 11.07 -78.56 -34.86
N ALA A 171 11.35 -79.38 -35.88
CA ALA A 171 10.89 -80.75 -36.13
C ALA A 171 9.54 -80.97 -36.86
N ALA A 172 9.64 -81.14 -38.18
CA ALA A 172 9.17 -82.33 -38.91
C ALA A 172 9.99 -82.38 -40.22
N GLY A 173 10.83 -83.37 -40.55
CA GLY A 173 10.82 -84.77 -40.16
C GLY A 173 10.49 -85.63 -41.38
N ALA A 174 11.51 -85.84 -42.22
CA ALA A 174 11.75 -87.01 -43.09
C ALA A 174 10.93 -87.27 -44.39
N ALA A 175 11.69 -87.80 -45.36
CA ALA A 175 11.35 -88.50 -46.61
C ALA A 175 10.82 -87.62 -47.76
N GLU A 176 11.21 -87.77 -49.02
CA GLU A 176 11.63 -88.99 -49.73
C GLU A 176 12.38 -88.65 -51.03
N ALA A 177 13.16 -89.62 -51.51
CA ALA A 177 14.02 -89.57 -52.68
C ALA A 177 13.28 -89.59 -54.04
N ALA A 178 13.92 -89.06 -55.10
CA ALA A 178 13.96 -89.59 -56.48
C ALA A 178 14.70 -88.57 -57.38
N LEU A 179 15.89 -88.86 -57.91
CA LEU A 179 16.23 -89.61 -59.14
C LEU A 179 16.06 -88.81 -60.45
N ALA A 180 17.04 -88.99 -61.34
CA ALA A 180 17.16 -88.62 -62.77
C ALA A 180 17.59 -87.16 -63.06
N ASP A 181 18.57 -86.89 -63.92
CA ASP A 181 19.55 -87.67 -64.73
C ASP A 181 20.77 -86.74 -64.91
#